data_AF-A0A9Q9YIZ6-F1
#
_entry.id   AF-A0A9Q9YIZ6-F1
#
_cell.length_a   1.000
_cell.length_b   1.000
_cell.length_c   1.000
_cell.angle_alpha   90.00
_cell.angle_beta   90.00
_cell.angle_gamma   90.00
#
_symmetry.space_group_name_H-M   'P 1'
#
loop_
_entity.id
_entity.type
_entity.pdbx_description
1 polymer ?
#
loop_
_entity_poly.entity_id
_entity_poly.type
_entity_poly.pdbx_seq_one_letter_code
_entity_poly.pdbx_strand_id
1 'polypeptide(L)'
;MFLKWTTNCLLFLTLIYLPHTGGWNVSSVIIGETVHLSCHSPPKHTYSFEIEWTKNGTNSNTTCKWRINKGIISSLNTCDPRFTFTKEPFEINIKDVQPSDSGIHSCKMTIIIPPPSLVYFTNMTLQVVVGPHLSLQKLNSSNDTCVLLLCSVEDLKPEQVNFTWSRGERSLHPFTSYAMNSELRLCKPDWSEGDTITCYAKYSSTQTQKSIQLTSETTSDIVFNGVLFQLLTISCSAAAGLILCIILTVVICKCRKRDEHGSLMFNNKVYENFSFAMFRQNSQSNDKPQPEESIYEN
;
A
#
# COMPACT_ATOMS: atom_id res chain seq x y z
N MET A 1 -19.60 42.60 -44.59
CA MET A 1 -20.39 41.38 -44.27
C MET A 1 -19.76 40.08 -44.81
N PHE A 2 -18.82 40.13 -45.76
CA PHE A 2 -18.16 38.95 -46.34
C PHE A 2 -17.05 38.31 -45.48
N LEU A 3 -16.42 39.07 -44.56
CA LEU A 3 -15.28 38.57 -43.78
C LEU A 3 -15.66 37.59 -42.65
N LYS A 4 -16.94 37.56 -42.27
CA LYS A 4 -17.48 36.66 -41.22
C LYS A 4 -17.83 35.27 -41.76
N TRP A 5 -17.93 35.13 -43.08
CA TRP A 5 -18.30 33.87 -43.72
C TRP A 5 -17.08 33.01 -44.04
N THR A 6 -15.95 33.65 -44.40
CA THR A 6 -14.69 32.94 -44.67
C THR A 6 -14.03 32.37 -43.42
N THR A 7 -14.21 33.00 -42.25
CA THR A 7 -13.71 32.51 -40.96
C THR A 7 -14.45 31.26 -40.49
N ASN A 8 -15.76 31.15 -40.78
CA ASN A 8 -16.53 29.95 -40.45
C ASN A 8 -16.21 28.75 -41.37
N CYS A 9 -15.92 28.97 -42.65
CA CYS A 9 -15.47 27.88 -43.53
C CYS A 9 -14.09 27.34 -43.15
N LEU A 10 -13.16 28.18 -42.69
CA LEU A 10 -11.84 27.74 -42.24
C LEU A 10 -11.90 26.96 -40.91
N LEU A 11 -12.78 27.35 -39.98
CA LEU A 11 -13.02 26.59 -38.74
C LEU A 11 -13.70 25.24 -38.99
N PHE A 12 -14.57 25.13 -39.99
CA PHE A 12 -15.16 23.85 -40.39
C PHE A 12 -14.15 22.94 -41.10
N LEU A 13 -13.23 23.49 -41.89
CA LEU A 13 -12.18 22.71 -42.57
C LEU A 13 -11.09 22.23 -41.61
N THR A 14 -10.76 22.95 -40.53
CA THR A 14 -9.78 22.47 -39.54
C THR A 14 -10.33 21.36 -38.63
N LEU A 15 -11.66 21.28 -38.45
CA LEU A 15 -12.30 20.19 -37.70
C LEU A 15 -12.43 18.88 -38.49
N ILE A 16 -12.27 18.91 -39.81
CA ILE A 16 -12.35 17.70 -40.67
C ILE A 16 -10.98 17.00 -40.80
N TYR A 17 -9.89 17.63 -40.33
CA TYR A 17 -8.54 17.05 -40.32
C TYR A 17 -8.04 16.69 -38.92
N LEU A 18 -8.92 16.41 -37.95
CA LEU A 18 -8.47 15.52 -36.88
C LEU A 18 -8.26 14.15 -37.52
N PRO A 19 -7.03 13.59 -37.48
CA PRO A 19 -6.85 12.21 -37.86
C PRO A 19 -7.83 11.41 -37.01
N HIS A 20 -8.72 10.69 -37.68
CA HIS A 20 -9.51 9.64 -37.07
C HIS A 20 -8.49 8.66 -36.48
N THR A 21 -8.10 8.87 -35.23
CA THR A 21 -7.43 7.87 -34.44
C THR A 21 -8.48 6.78 -34.32
N GLY A 22 -8.33 5.75 -35.16
CA GLY A 22 -9.19 4.56 -35.09
C GLY A 22 -9.26 4.15 -33.64
N GLY A 23 -10.47 4.09 -33.09
CA GLY A 23 -10.69 3.84 -31.68
C GLY A 23 -9.97 2.57 -31.29
N TRP A 24 -8.96 2.70 -30.43
CA TRP A 24 -8.37 1.54 -29.79
C TRP A 24 -9.44 1.02 -28.83
N ASN A 25 -9.75 -0.28 -28.87
CA ASN A 25 -10.65 -0.89 -27.91
C ASN A 25 -9.98 -0.87 -26.54
N VAL A 26 -10.25 0.18 -25.76
CA VAL A 26 -9.78 0.35 -24.38
C VAL A 26 -10.87 -0.17 -23.46
N SER A 27 -10.55 -1.15 -22.61
CA SER A 27 -11.43 -1.56 -21.52
C SER A 27 -10.82 -1.23 -20.18
N SER A 28 -11.60 -0.57 -19.34
CA SER A 28 -11.27 -0.25 -17.95
C SER A 28 -11.86 -1.30 -17.01
N VAL A 29 -11.06 -1.83 -16.09
CA VAL A 29 -11.47 -2.89 -15.14
C VAL A 29 -10.95 -2.58 -13.74
N ILE A 30 -11.76 -2.85 -12.72
CA ILE A 30 -11.39 -2.61 -11.32
C ILE A 30 -10.45 -3.71 -10.82
N ILE A 31 -9.48 -3.34 -9.97
CA ILE A 31 -8.58 -4.30 -9.32
C ILE A 31 -9.37 -5.42 -8.62
N GLY A 32 -8.92 -6.66 -8.80
CA GLY A 32 -9.52 -7.85 -8.21
C GLY A 32 -10.72 -8.42 -8.99
N GLU A 33 -11.27 -7.68 -9.95
CA GLU A 33 -12.33 -8.21 -10.82
C GLU A 33 -11.78 -9.20 -11.85
N THR A 34 -12.69 -9.83 -12.60
CA THR A 34 -12.34 -10.68 -13.75
C THR A 34 -12.65 -9.94 -15.04
N VAL A 35 -11.69 -9.91 -15.97
CA VAL A 35 -11.90 -9.35 -17.31
C VAL A 35 -11.94 -10.44 -18.37
N HIS A 36 -12.78 -10.22 -19.37
CA HIS A 36 -12.93 -11.04 -20.55
C HIS A 36 -12.41 -10.28 -21.77
N LEU A 37 -11.32 -10.76 -22.37
CA LEU A 37 -10.71 -10.17 -23.55
C LEU A 37 -11.08 -11.00 -24.78
N SER A 38 -11.80 -10.39 -25.71
CA SER A 38 -12.26 -11.10 -26.91
C SER A 38 -11.11 -11.47 -27.85
N CYS A 39 -11.17 -12.68 -28.38
CA CYS A 39 -10.33 -13.17 -29.46
C CYS A 39 -11.18 -13.38 -30.74
N HIS A 40 -10.52 -13.38 -31.89
CA HIS A 40 -11.18 -13.74 -33.14
C HIS A 40 -11.80 -15.13 -33.04
N SER A 41 -13.01 -15.31 -33.55
CA SER A 41 -13.62 -16.64 -33.66
C SER A 41 -13.12 -17.33 -34.94
N PRO A 42 -12.83 -18.64 -34.92
CA PRO A 42 -12.37 -19.33 -36.11
C PRO A 42 -13.50 -19.39 -37.16
N PRO A 43 -13.15 -19.38 -38.46
CA PRO A 43 -14.11 -19.63 -39.52
C PRO A 43 -14.85 -20.95 -39.34
N LYS A 44 -16.03 -21.06 -39.96
CA LYS A 44 -16.74 -22.34 -40.03
C LYS A 44 -15.84 -23.39 -40.72
N HIS A 45 -15.87 -24.63 -40.23
CA HIS A 45 -15.06 -25.76 -40.70
C HIS A 45 -13.56 -25.74 -40.33
N THR A 46 -13.14 -24.93 -39.36
CA THR A 46 -11.82 -25.08 -38.76
C THR A 46 -11.77 -26.28 -37.80
N TYR A 47 -10.84 -27.19 -38.03
CA TYR A 47 -10.69 -28.40 -37.20
C TYR A 47 -9.57 -28.26 -36.16
N SER A 48 -8.52 -27.51 -36.49
CA SER A 48 -7.37 -27.29 -35.60
C SER A 48 -6.81 -25.89 -35.75
N PHE A 49 -6.59 -25.22 -34.62
CA PHE A 49 -5.97 -23.90 -34.56
C PHE A 49 -5.25 -23.70 -33.23
N GLU A 50 -4.35 -22.73 -33.20
CA GLU A 50 -3.63 -22.30 -32.01
C GLU A 50 -4.03 -20.88 -31.64
N ILE A 51 -4.10 -20.63 -30.34
CA ILE A 51 -4.25 -19.31 -29.74
C ILE A 51 -2.96 -18.98 -29.00
N GLU A 52 -2.38 -17.85 -29.32
CA GLU A 52 -1.25 -17.25 -28.62
C GLU A 52 -1.71 -15.89 -28.10
N TRP A 53 -1.79 -15.78 -26.78
CA TRP A 53 -2.03 -14.51 -26.10
C TRP A 53 -0.70 -13.93 -25.64
N THR A 54 -0.50 -12.64 -25.86
CA THR A 54 0.67 -11.91 -25.39
C THR A 54 0.24 -10.63 -24.68
N LYS A 55 0.93 -10.34 -23.58
CA LYS A 55 0.87 -9.04 -22.91
C LYS A 55 2.19 -8.34 -23.16
N ASN A 56 2.15 -7.24 -23.90
CA ASN A 56 3.33 -6.44 -24.17
C ASN A 56 3.48 -5.43 -23.02
N GLY A 57 4.30 -5.78 -22.03
CA GLY A 57 4.65 -4.90 -20.91
C GLY A 57 5.99 -4.21 -21.15
N THR A 58 6.26 -3.14 -20.40
CA THR A 58 7.55 -2.42 -20.47
C THR A 58 8.75 -3.27 -20.00
N ASN A 59 8.53 -4.24 -19.11
CA ASN A 59 9.62 -4.98 -18.43
C ASN A 59 9.53 -6.51 -18.58
N SER A 60 8.42 -7.08 -19.06
CA SER A 60 8.30 -8.52 -19.33
C SER A 60 7.14 -8.80 -20.28
N ASN A 61 7.34 -9.77 -21.17
CA ASN A 61 6.30 -10.24 -22.08
C ASN A 61 5.75 -11.56 -21.54
N THR A 62 4.52 -11.53 -21.02
CA THR A 62 3.81 -12.75 -20.65
C THR A 62 3.17 -13.33 -21.90
N THR A 63 3.43 -14.60 -22.17
CA THR A 63 2.90 -15.31 -23.34
C THR A 63 2.21 -16.58 -22.91
N CYS A 64 1.00 -16.79 -23.41
CA CYS A 64 0.18 -17.96 -23.15
C CYS A 64 -0.30 -18.61 -24.43
N LYS A 65 -0.19 -19.94 -24.51
CA LYS A 65 -0.44 -20.69 -25.74
C LYS A 65 -1.36 -21.88 -25.50
N TRP A 66 -2.37 -22.00 -26.35
CA TRP A 66 -3.30 -23.10 -26.36
C TRP A 66 -3.46 -23.64 -27.77
N ARG A 67 -3.55 -24.95 -27.90
CA ARG A 67 -3.92 -25.64 -29.14
C ARG A 67 -5.32 -26.20 -28.97
N ILE A 68 -6.16 -25.97 -29.98
CA ILE A 68 -7.51 -26.51 -30.05
C ILE A 68 -7.55 -27.47 -31.22
N ASN A 69 -7.88 -28.73 -30.97
CA ASN A 69 -8.01 -29.77 -31.99
C ASN A 69 -9.34 -30.49 -31.79
N LYS A 70 -10.24 -30.39 -32.80
CA LYS A 70 -11.60 -30.94 -32.76
C LYS A 70 -12.36 -30.62 -31.47
N GLY A 71 -12.15 -29.42 -30.92
CA GLY A 71 -12.80 -28.93 -29.70
C GLY A 71 -12.06 -29.22 -28.39
N ILE A 72 -11.03 -30.07 -28.39
CA ILE A 72 -10.21 -30.34 -27.20
C ILE A 72 -9.16 -29.24 -27.07
N ILE A 73 -9.07 -28.63 -25.88
CA ILE A 73 -8.12 -27.57 -25.55
C ILE A 73 -6.92 -28.19 -24.83
N SER A 74 -5.71 -27.96 -25.33
CA SER A 74 -4.46 -28.34 -24.68
C SER A 74 -3.58 -27.10 -24.50
N SER A 75 -3.12 -26.84 -23.28
CA SER A 75 -2.11 -25.81 -23.04
C SER A 75 -0.74 -26.25 -23.58
N LEU A 76 -0.04 -25.35 -24.28
CA LEU A 76 1.27 -25.61 -24.89
C LEU A 76 2.44 -25.11 -24.02
N ASN A 77 2.18 -24.24 -23.05
CA ASN A 77 3.18 -23.70 -22.14
C ASN A 77 2.57 -23.42 -20.76
N THR A 78 3.43 -23.33 -19.75
CA THR A 78 2.99 -22.96 -18.39
C THR A 78 2.58 -21.50 -18.36
N CYS A 79 1.29 -21.25 -18.15
CA CYS A 79 0.72 -19.94 -17.91
C CYS A 79 0.48 -19.69 -16.44
N ASP A 80 0.46 -18.41 -16.05
CA ASP A 80 -0.09 -18.03 -14.76
C ASP A 80 -1.56 -18.50 -14.70
N PRO A 81 -1.95 -19.28 -13.66
CA PRO A 81 -3.30 -19.84 -13.52
C PRO A 81 -4.44 -18.81 -13.53
N ARG A 82 -4.15 -17.53 -13.27
CA ARG A 82 -5.13 -16.43 -13.37
C ARG A 82 -5.61 -16.22 -14.80
N PHE A 83 -4.81 -16.63 -15.80
CA PHE A 83 -5.10 -16.49 -17.22
C PHE A 83 -5.67 -17.80 -17.77
N THR A 84 -6.90 -17.77 -18.24
CA THR A 84 -7.58 -18.94 -18.79
C THR A 84 -8.22 -18.62 -20.12
N PHE A 85 -8.28 -19.60 -21.03
CA PHE A 85 -8.91 -19.45 -22.32
C PHE A 85 -10.27 -20.17 -22.34
N THR A 86 -11.29 -19.48 -22.85
CA THR A 86 -12.64 -20.00 -23.08
C THR A 86 -12.89 -20.06 -24.58
N LYS A 87 -13.51 -21.16 -25.04
CA LYS A 87 -13.81 -21.38 -26.46
C LYS A 87 -15.14 -20.75 -26.89
N GLU A 88 -16.13 -20.73 -26.00
CA GLU A 88 -17.49 -20.27 -26.30
C GLU A 88 -17.97 -19.32 -25.20
N PRO A 89 -17.86 -17.99 -25.39
CA PRO A 89 -17.19 -17.29 -26.51
C PRO A 89 -15.65 -17.43 -26.50
N PHE A 90 -15.02 -17.11 -27.64
CA PHE A 90 -13.56 -17.15 -27.81
C PHE A 90 -12.89 -16.01 -27.05
N GLU A 91 -12.52 -16.24 -25.80
CA GLU A 91 -12.10 -15.18 -24.88
C GLU A 91 -10.96 -15.63 -23.96
N ILE A 92 -10.13 -14.65 -23.57
CA ILE A 92 -9.13 -14.80 -22.52
C ILE A 92 -9.68 -14.16 -21.25
N ASN A 93 -9.76 -14.96 -20.20
CA ASN A 93 -10.21 -14.52 -18.88
C ASN A 93 -9.00 -14.29 -18.00
N ILE A 94 -8.93 -13.11 -17.40
CA ILE A 94 -7.91 -12.76 -16.39
C ILE A 94 -8.65 -12.58 -15.08
N LYS A 95 -8.42 -13.48 -14.12
CA LYS A 95 -8.99 -13.41 -12.77
C LYS A 95 -8.12 -12.56 -11.84
N ASP A 96 -8.76 -11.96 -10.83
CA ASP A 96 -8.08 -11.17 -9.79
C ASP A 96 -7.14 -10.13 -10.42
N VAL A 97 -7.68 -9.27 -11.29
CA VAL A 97 -6.87 -8.35 -12.12
C VAL A 97 -6.00 -7.44 -11.25
N GLN A 98 -4.72 -7.32 -11.58
CA GLN A 98 -3.74 -6.51 -10.84
C GLN A 98 -3.34 -5.26 -11.62
N PRO A 99 -2.86 -4.18 -10.98
CA PRO A 99 -2.41 -2.97 -11.68
C PRO A 99 -1.36 -3.24 -12.77
N SER A 100 -0.47 -4.21 -12.50
CA SER A 100 0.57 -4.66 -13.41
C SER A 100 0.01 -5.32 -14.68
N ASP A 101 -1.25 -5.73 -14.70
CA ASP A 101 -1.94 -6.30 -15.86
C ASP A 101 -2.36 -5.28 -16.90
N SER A 102 -2.31 -3.99 -16.57
CA SER A 102 -2.53 -2.93 -17.56
C SER A 102 -1.52 -3.02 -18.70
N GLY A 103 -1.99 -2.78 -19.93
CA GLY A 103 -1.14 -2.76 -21.10
C GLY A 103 -1.84 -3.19 -22.37
N ILE A 104 -1.04 -3.43 -23.41
CA ILE A 104 -1.53 -3.91 -24.70
C ILE A 104 -1.52 -5.43 -24.67
N HIS A 105 -2.71 -6.01 -24.79
CA HIS A 105 -2.92 -7.43 -24.96
C HIS A 105 -3.16 -7.73 -26.44
N SER A 106 -2.52 -8.78 -26.93
CA SER A 106 -2.72 -9.28 -28.29
C SER A 106 -3.13 -10.74 -28.23
N CYS A 107 -4.24 -11.06 -28.88
CA CYS A 107 -4.65 -12.43 -29.14
C CYS A 107 -4.39 -12.76 -30.61
N LYS A 108 -3.51 -13.73 -30.84
CA LYS A 108 -3.16 -14.25 -32.15
C LYS A 108 -3.77 -15.64 -32.32
N MET A 109 -4.61 -15.80 -33.34
CA MET A 109 -5.12 -17.11 -33.76
C MET A 109 -4.37 -17.56 -35.01
N THR A 110 -3.89 -18.80 -35.02
CA THR A 110 -3.28 -19.43 -36.20
C THR A 110 -4.04 -20.68 -36.59
N ILE A 111 -4.65 -20.69 -37.78
CA ILE A 111 -5.31 -21.88 -38.33
C ILE A 111 -4.25 -22.88 -38.78
N ILE A 112 -4.40 -24.12 -38.35
CA ILE A 112 -3.52 -25.24 -38.75
C ILE A 112 -4.24 -26.12 -39.76
N ILE A 113 -5.52 -26.41 -39.52
CA ILE A 113 -6.33 -27.27 -40.38
C ILE A 113 -7.67 -26.60 -40.69
N PRO A 114 -8.01 -26.39 -41.97
CA PRO A 114 -7.26 -26.82 -43.17
C PRO A 114 -6.09 -25.87 -43.53
N PRO A 115 -5.03 -26.36 -44.21
CA PRO A 115 -4.08 -25.49 -44.90
C PRO A 115 -4.76 -24.68 -46.02
N PRO A 116 -4.28 -23.46 -46.35
CA PRO A 116 -3.09 -22.80 -45.82
C PRO A 116 -3.29 -22.23 -44.41
N SER A 117 -2.20 -22.09 -43.66
CA SER A 117 -2.25 -21.45 -42.34
C SER A 117 -2.61 -19.98 -42.47
N LEU A 118 -3.74 -19.59 -41.90
CA LEU A 118 -4.20 -18.21 -41.79
C LEU A 118 -3.97 -17.70 -40.36
N VAL A 119 -3.62 -16.42 -40.23
CA VAL A 119 -3.35 -15.78 -38.94
C VAL A 119 -4.27 -14.60 -38.75
N TYR A 120 -4.92 -14.53 -37.59
CA TYR A 120 -5.76 -13.41 -37.17
C TYR A 120 -5.22 -12.82 -35.88
N PHE A 121 -5.34 -11.50 -35.75
CA PHE A 121 -4.92 -10.77 -34.56
C PHE A 121 -6.06 -9.93 -34.00
N THR A 122 -6.16 -9.86 -32.69
CA THR A 122 -7.04 -8.95 -31.97
C THR A 122 -6.23 -8.28 -30.89
N ASN A 123 -6.11 -6.96 -30.99
CA ASN A 123 -5.37 -6.16 -30.03
C ASN A 123 -6.35 -5.37 -29.16
N MET A 124 -6.02 -5.25 -27.88
CA MET A 124 -6.86 -4.60 -26.89
C MET A 124 -5.99 -3.93 -25.84
N THR A 125 -6.38 -2.74 -25.41
CA THR A 125 -5.70 -2.05 -24.33
C THR A 125 -6.50 -2.27 -23.05
N LEU A 126 -5.91 -2.97 -22.09
CA LEU A 126 -6.47 -3.13 -20.76
C LEU A 126 -5.97 -2.01 -19.86
N GLN A 127 -6.88 -1.28 -19.24
CA GLN A 127 -6.56 -0.31 -18.21
C GLN A 127 -7.12 -0.81 -16.88
N VAL A 128 -6.24 -1.14 -15.95
CA VAL A 128 -6.64 -1.53 -14.60
C VAL A 128 -6.74 -0.27 -13.75
N VAL A 129 -7.93 -0.01 -13.24
CA VAL A 129 -8.22 1.14 -12.39
C VAL A 129 -8.41 0.68 -10.95
N VAL A 130 -7.96 1.51 -10.02
CA VAL A 130 -8.36 1.34 -8.62
C VAL A 130 -9.84 1.70 -8.56
N GLY A 131 -10.66 0.78 -8.04
CA GLY A 131 -12.08 1.05 -7.83
C GLY A 131 -12.26 2.20 -6.84
N PRO A 132 -13.42 2.87 -6.86
CA PRO A 132 -13.60 4.05 -6.05
C PRO A 132 -13.63 3.70 -4.56
N HIS A 133 -12.93 4.51 -3.77
CA HIS A 133 -12.77 4.25 -2.36
C HIS A 133 -14.02 4.69 -1.60
N LEU A 134 -14.67 3.72 -0.94
CA LEU A 134 -15.79 3.99 -0.04
C LEU A 134 -15.25 4.30 1.36
N SER A 135 -15.51 5.51 1.83
CA SER A 135 -15.22 5.98 3.19
C SER A 135 -16.50 5.96 4.02
N LEU A 136 -16.39 5.49 5.26
CA LEU A 136 -17.49 5.51 6.23
C LEU A 136 -16.94 6.01 7.56
N GLN A 137 -17.49 7.12 8.05
CA GLN A 137 -16.98 7.83 9.23
C GLN A 137 -18.13 8.21 10.16
N LYS A 138 -17.85 8.19 11.47
CA LYS A 138 -18.70 8.78 12.50
C LYS A 138 -18.34 10.26 12.62
N LEU A 139 -19.31 11.14 12.43
CA LEU A 139 -19.16 12.57 12.61
C LEU A 139 -19.37 12.94 14.07
N ASN A 140 -18.57 13.90 14.55
CA ASN A 140 -18.71 14.44 15.91
C ASN A 140 -20.08 15.11 16.04
N SER A 141 -20.93 14.57 16.91
CA SER A 141 -22.21 15.17 17.26
C SER A 141 -22.09 15.86 18.61
N SER A 142 -22.72 17.02 18.75
CA SER A 142 -22.89 17.68 20.05
C SER A 142 -23.90 16.98 20.95
N ASN A 143 -24.61 15.96 20.44
CA ASN A 143 -25.67 15.26 21.15
C ASN A 143 -25.29 13.80 21.37
N ASP A 144 -25.01 13.44 22.63
CA ASP A 144 -24.60 12.08 23.04
C ASP A 144 -25.65 10.99 22.75
N THR A 145 -26.90 11.38 22.44
CA THR A 145 -27.98 10.44 22.11
C THR A 145 -28.08 10.11 20.62
N CYS A 146 -27.49 10.94 19.75
CA CYS A 146 -27.60 10.79 18.30
C CYS A 146 -26.20 10.63 17.68
N VAL A 147 -26.06 9.64 16.81
CA VAL A 147 -24.88 9.48 15.96
C VAL A 147 -25.19 9.96 14.55
N LEU A 148 -24.23 10.66 13.96
CA LEU A 148 -24.27 11.06 12.56
C LEU A 148 -23.15 10.31 11.84
N LEU A 149 -23.49 9.57 10.80
CA LEU A 149 -22.56 8.83 9.97
C LEU A 149 -22.49 9.47 8.59
N LEU A 150 -21.28 9.59 8.05
CA LEU A 150 -21.02 10.05 6.70
C LEU A 150 -20.42 8.91 5.89
N CYS A 151 -21.05 8.59 4.76
CA CYS A 151 -20.54 7.66 3.77
C CYS A 151 -20.22 8.44 2.50
N SER A 152 -18.98 8.38 2.02
CA SER A 152 -18.53 9.11 0.84
C SER A 152 -17.76 8.22 -0.11
N VAL A 153 -17.88 8.50 -1.41
CA VAL A 153 -17.12 7.84 -2.46
C VAL A 153 -16.12 8.82 -3.05
N GLU A 154 -14.86 8.43 -3.04
CA GLU A 154 -13.75 9.15 -3.65
C GLU A 154 -13.40 8.53 -5.02
N ASP A 155 -12.68 9.29 -5.86
CA ASP A 155 -12.13 8.82 -7.13
C ASP A 155 -13.13 8.36 -8.21
N LEU A 156 -14.41 8.70 -8.06
CA LEU A 156 -15.38 8.67 -9.16
C LEU A 156 -15.44 10.03 -9.86
N LYS A 157 -15.47 10.01 -11.19
CA LYS A 157 -16.06 11.14 -11.93
C LYS A 157 -17.54 11.22 -11.52
N PRO A 158 -18.13 12.42 -11.40
CA PRO A 158 -19.51 12.58 -10.92
C PRO A 158 -20.52 11.88 -11.85
N GLU A 159 -20.71 10.59 -11.64
CA GLU A 159 -21.89 9.82 -11.98
C GLU A 159 -22.76 9.74 -10.72
N GLN A 160 -24.07 9.59 -10.92
CA GLN A 160 -25.03 9.55 -9.82
C GLN A 160 -24.85 8.25 -9.03
N VAL A 161 -24.22 8.32 -7.86
CA VAL A 161 -24.09 7.19 -6.92
C VAL A 161 -25.37 7.08 -6.11
N ASN A 162 -25.90 5.86 -6.00
CA ASN A 162 -27.03 5.56 -5.14
C ASN A 162 -26.55 4.94 -3.83
N PHE A 163 -26.76 5.65 -2.72
CA PHE A 163 -26.39 5.20 -1.39
C PHE A 163 -27.56 4.50 -0.70
N THR A 164 -27.30 3.35 -0.10
CA THR A 164 -28.25 2.67 0.78
C THR A 164 -27.59 2.30 2.10
N TRP A 165 -28.38 2.22 3.15
CA TRP A 165 -27.92 1.94 4.50
C TRP A 165 -28.66 0.73 5.05
N SER A 166 -27.97 -0.11 5.81
CA SER A 166 -28.58 -1.23 6.53
C SER A 166 -28.01 -1.41 7.93
N ARG A 167 -28.81 -2.08 8.77
CA ARG A 167 -28.38 -2.73 10.00
C ARG A 167 -28.82 -4.18 9.92
N GLY A 168 -27.89 -5.09 9.64
CA GLY A 168 -28.23 -6.46 9.28
C GLY A 168 -29.14 -6.50 8.05
N GLU A 169 -30.32 -7.11 8.18
CA GLU A 169 -31.32 -7.19 7.10
C GLU A 169 -32.24 -5.97 7.01
N ARG A 170 -32.23 -5.08 8.02
CA ARG A 170 -33.13 -3.91 8.05
C ARG A 170 -32.53 -2.76 7.26
N SER A 171 -33.26 -2.28 6.25
CA SER A 171 -32.92 -1.05 5.54
C SER A 171 -33.16 0.19 6.41
N LEU A 172 -32.26 1.16 6.33
CA LEU A 172 -32.30 2.43 7.02
C LEU A 172 -32.44 3.58 6.01
N HIS A 173 -33.20 4.60 6.39
CA HIS A 173 -33.40 5.76 5.53
C HIS A 173 -32.27 6.78 5.73
N PRO A 174 -31.62 7.23 4.63
CA PRO A 174 -30.60 8.27 4.72
C PRO A 174 -31.24 9.57 5.20
N PHE A 175 -30.49 10.33 6.00
CA PHE A 175 -30.86 11.68 6.42
C PHE A 175 -30.68 12.66 5.26
N THR A 176 -29.55 12.57 4.58
CA THR A 176 -29.27 13.29 3.33
C THR A 176 -28.56 12.35 2.35
N SER A 177 -28.76 12.58 1.05
CA SER A 177 -28.03 11.90 -0.01
C SER A 177 -27.72 12.90 -1.11
N TYR A 178 -26.43 13.06 -1.39
CA TYR A 178 -25.92 13.84 -2.51
C TYR A 178 -25.27 12.91 -3.53
N ALA A 179 -24.70 13.49 -4.60
CA ALA A 179 -24.16 12.73 -5.72
C ALA A 179 -23.00 11.78 -5.34
N MET A 180 -22.19 12.13 -4.33
CA MET A 180 -20.98 11.37 -3.93
C MET A 180 -20.93 11.01 -2.45
N ASN A 181 -21.92 11.42 -1.66
CA ASN A 181 -21.97 11.08 -0.24
C ASN A 181 -23.42 10.99 0.26
N SER A 182 -23.60 10.26 1.35
CA SER A 182 -24.85 10.18 2.07
C SER A 182 -24.58 10.24 3.56
N GLU A 183 -25.47 10.90 4.29
CA GLU A 183 -25.44 10.96 5.73
C GLU A 183 -26.59 10.15 6.31
N LEU A 184 -26.31 9.45 7.40
CA LEU A 184 -27.30 8.72 8.18
C LEU A 184 -27.28 9.25 9.61
N ARG A 185 -28.45 9.64 10.10
CA ARG A 185 -28.65 10.06 11.48
C ARG A 185 -29.46 9.01 12.23
N LEU A 186 -28.90 8.47 13.31
CA LEU A 186 -29.58 7.54 14.21
C LEU A 186 -29.58 8.12 15.62
N CYS A 187 -30.73 8.15 16.27
CA CYS A 187 -30.88 8.59 17.66
C CYS A 187 -31.40 7.45 18.52
N LYS A 188 -31.06 7.41 19.81
CA LYS A 188 -31.66 6.43 20.73
C LYS A 188 -33.20 6.62 20.74
N PRO A 189 -34.00 5.54 20.72
CA PRO A 189 -33.63 4.13 20.87
C PRO A 189 -33.35 3.38 19.55
N ASP A 190 -33.25 4.07 18.41
CA ASP A 190 -33.14 3.40 17.10
C ASP A 190 -31.80 2.69 16.88
N TRP A 191 -30.78 2.95 17.71
CA TRP A 191 -29.48 2.28 17.70
C TRP A 191 -29.03 1.90 19.12
N SER A 192 -28.18 0.87 19.22
CA SER A 192 -27.56 0.39 20.45
C SER A 192 -26.05 0.16 20.30
N GLU A 193 -25.33 0.11 21.42
CA GLU A 193 -23.91 -0.24 21.43
C GLU A 193 -23.69 -1.63 20.84
N GLY A 194 -22.71 -1.74 19.93
CA GLY A 194 -22.42 -2.97 19.19
C GLY A 194 -23.20 -3.13 17.89
N ASP A 195 -24.17 -2.26 17.60
CA ASP A 195 -24.87 -2.27 16.30
C ASP A 195 -23.87 -2.07 15.16
N THR A 196 -23.95 -2.93 14.16
CA THR A 196 -23.17 -2.81 12.93
C THR A 196 -24.01 -2.14 11.86
N ILE A 197 -23.57 -0.98 11.40
CA ILE A 197 -24.21 -0.23 10.32
C ILE A 197 -23.39 -0.38 9.06
N THR A 198 -24.05 -0.71 7.95
CA THR A 198 -23.41 -0.88 6.64
C THR A 198 -23.93 0.17 5.67
N CYS A 199 -23.01 0.86 5.00
CA CYS A 199 -23.29 1.71 3.86
C CYS A 199 -22.95 0.94 2.58
N TYR A 200 -23.82 1.05 1.58
CA TYR A 200 -23.62 0.55 0.22
C TYR A 200 -23.64 1.72 -0.75
N ALA A 201 -22.69 1.74 -1.67
CA ALA A 201 -22.64 2.67 -2.78
C ALA A 201 -22.80 1.88 -4.08
N LYS A 202 -23.86 2.17 -4.82
CA LYS A 202 -24.12 1.59 -6.14
C LYS A 202 -23.87 2.63 -7.22
N TYR A 203 -23.00 2.32 -8.17
CA TYR A 203 -22.66 3.19 -9.29
C TYR A 203 -22.58 2.35 -10.55
N SER A 204 -23.22 2.81 -11.63
CA SER A 204 -23.32 2.09 -12.90
C SER A 204 -23.85 0.65 -12.68
N SER A 205 -23.05 -0.40 -12.96
CA SER A 205 -23.39 -1.82 -12.74
C SER A 205 -22.73 -2.45 -11.53
N THR A 206 -21.90 -1.71 -10.78
CA THR A 206 -21.13 -2.23 -9.65
C THR A 206 -21.65 -1.69 -8.32
N GLN A 207 -21.34 -2.41 -7.23
CA GLN A 207 -21.73 -2.04 -5.87
C GLN A 207 -20.57 -2.32 -4.91
N THR A 208 -20.23 -1.34 -4.07
CA THR A 208 -19.27 -1.49 -2.97
C THR A 208 -19.95 -1.21 -1.63
N GLN A 209 -19.40 -1.74 -0.54
CA GLN A 209 -19.96 -1.59 0.80
C GLN A 209 -18.88 -1.43 1.87
N LYS A 210 -19.23 -0.76 2.97
CA LYS A 210 -18.37 -0.61 4.15
C LYS A 210 -19.23 -0.59 5.41
N SER A 211 -18.73 -1.21 6.47
CA SER A 211 -19.45 -1.34 7.74
C SER A 211 -18.67 -0.68 8.88
N ILE A 212 -19.40 -0.13 9.84
CA ILE A 212 -18.87 0.40 11.10
C ILE A 212 -19.67 -0.14 12.27
N GLN A 213 -18.97 -0.48 13.36
CA GLN A 213 -19.61 -0.82 14.63
C GLN A 213 -19.77 0.44 15.48
N LEU A 214 -20.98 0.64 15.99
CA LEU A 214 -21.29 1.77 16.87
C LEU A 214 -20.78 1.48 18.28
N THR A 215 -19.81 2.26 18.72
CA THR A 215 -19.38 2.32 20.11
C THR A 215 -19.83 3.63 20.73
N SER A 216 -20.41 3.54 21.93
CA SER A 216 -20.55 4.71 22.79
C SER A 216 -19.15 5.09 23.24
N GLU A 217 -18.73 6.32 22.95
CA GLU A 217 -17.51 6.85 23.55
C GLU A 217 -17.86 7.24 24.98
N THR A 218 -17.78 6.26 25.89
CA THR A 218 -17.77 6.58 27.32
C THR A 218 -16.42 7.25 27.57
N THR A 219 -16.44 8.57 27.74
CA THR A 219 -15.29 9.43 28.08
C THR A 219 -14.63 9.10 29.43
N SER A 220 -14.95 7.95 30.04
CA SER A 220 -14.40 7.48 31.32
C SER A 220 -13.09 6.70 31.19
N ASP A 221 -12.80 6.05 30.05
CA ASP A 221 -11.72 5.05 30.00
C ASP A 221 -10.34 5.63 29.63
N ILE A 222 -10.31 6.81 29.02
CA ILE A 222 -9.05 7.48 28.62
C ILE A 222 -8.48 8.30 29.79
N VAL A 223 -9.33 8.89 30.63
CA VAL A 223 -8.86 9.76 31.74
C VAL A 223 -8.39 8.93 32.94
N PHE A 224 -9.06 7.82 33.27
CA PHE A 224 -8.70 7.01 34.43
C PHE A 224 -7.36 6.27 34.24
N ASN A 225 -7.10 5.76 33.03
CA ASN A 225 -5.85 5.06 32.73
C ASN A 225 -4.64 6.00 32.70
N GLY A 226 -4.79 7.21 32.16
CA GLY A 226 -3.70 8.20 32.14
C GLY A 226 -3.31 8.70 33.53
N VAL A 227 -4.30 9.02 34.38
CA VAL A 227 -4.05 9.55 35.73
C VAL A 227 -3.54 8.46 36.68
N LEU A 228 -4.06 7.23 36.60
CA LEU A 228 -3.57 6.12 37.42
C LEU A 228 -2.12 5.74 37.06
N PHE A 229 -1.76 5.75 35.77
CA PHE A 229 -0.39 5.47 35.33
C PHE A 229 0.58 6.60 35.74
N GLN A 230 0.14 7.86 35.72
CA GLN A 230 0.94 8.97 36.25
C GLN A 230 1.11 8.92 37.78
N LEU A 231 0.08 8.53 38.53
CA LEU A 231 0.21 8.37 39.99
C LEU A 231 1.12 7.18 40.37
N LEU A 232 1.05 6.07 39.64
CA LEU A 232 1.92 4.91 39.86
C LEU A 232 3.39 5.20 39.53
N THR A 233 3.66 5.96 38.48
CA THR A 233 5.04 6.34 38.11
C THR A 233 5.68 7.29 39.13
N ILE A 234 4.92 8.21 39.73
CA ILE A 234 5.41 9.10 40.79
C ILE A 234 5.73 8.31 42.07
N SER A 235 4.89 7.33 42.44
CA SER A 235 5.10 6.50 43.65
C SER A 235 6.38 5.64 43.56
N CYS A 236 6.63 5.01 42.41
CA CYS A 236 7.81 4.17 42.22
C CYS A 236 9.13 4.98 42.17
N SER A 237 9.09 6.20 41.64
CA SER A 237 10.27 7.08 41.56
C SER A 237 10.74 7.56 42.94
N ALA A 238 9.81 7.90 43.83
CA ALA A 238 10.14 8.33 45.20
C ALA A 238 10.79 7.21 46.02
N ALA A 239 10.33 5.96 45.87
CA ALA A 239 10.89 4.80 46.56
C ALA A 239 12.32 4.47 46.06
N ALA A 240 12.54 4.50 44.74
CA ALA A 240 13.85 4.25 44.16
C ALA A 240 14.88 5.33 44.54
N GLY A 241 14.47 6.60 44.56
CA GLY A 241 15.33 7.71 45.00
C GLY A 241 15.74 7.61 46.47
N LEU A 242 14.82 7.25 47.37
CA LEU A 242 15.12 7.02 48.78
C LEU A 242 16.12 5.87 48.98
N ILE A 243 15.95 4.76 48.25
CA ILE A 243 16.88 3.63 48.32
C ILE A 243 18.28 4.04 47.85
N LEU A 244 18.40 4.80 46.76
CA LEU A 244 19.69 5.29 46.27
C LEU A 244 20.37 6.23 47.28
N CYS A 245 19.62 7.13 47.91
CA CYS A 245 20.13 8.02 48.96
C CYS A 245 20.62 7.25 50.20
N ILE A 246 19.92 6.19 50.61
CA ILE A 246 20.36 5.32 51.71
C ILE A 246 21.66 4.60 51.33
N ILE A 247 21.77 4.07 50.11
CA ILE A 247 23.01 3.41 49.65
C ILE A 247 24.18 4.41 49.63
N LEU A 248 23.97 5.62 49.09
CA LEU A 248 25.01 6.65 49.03
C LEU A 248 25.44 7.12 50.43
N THR A 249 24.50 7.30 51.36
CA THR A 249 24.83 7.66 52.74
C THR A 249 25.60 6.55 53.45
N VAL A 250 25.23 5.28 53.27
CA VAL A 250 25.98 4.14 53.80
C VAL A 250 27.41 4.09 53.24
N VAL A 251 27.58 4.31 51.93
CA VAL A 251 28.90 4.35 51.28
C VAL A 251 29.75 5.51 51.84
N ILE A 252 29.19 6.72 51.94
CA ILE A 252 29.90 7.89 52.48
C ILE A 252 30.28 7.68 53.95
N CYS A 253 29.37 7.17 54.78
CA CYS A 253 29.67 6.85 56.18
C CYS A 253 30.77 5.78 56.32
N LYS A 254 30.78 4.77 55.44
CA LYS A 254 31.80 3.72 55.44
C LYS A 254 33.16 4.23 54.96
N CYS A 255 33.19 5.14 53.99
CA CYS A 255 34.43 5.81 53.56
C CYS A 255 34.98 6.72 54.67
N ARG A 256 34.13 7.53 55.30
CA ARG A 256 34.54 8.44 56.37
C ARG A 256 35.06 7.70 57.62
N LYS A 257 34.50 6.53 57.95
CA LYS A 257 35.00 5.68 59.05
C LYS A 257 36.37 5.04 58.75
N ARG A 258 36.80 4.99 57.48
CA ARG A 258 38.10 4.43 57.09
C ARG A 258 39.25 5.43 57.29
N ASP A 259 38.97 6.73 57.28
CA ASP A 259 39.97 7.77 57.42
C ASP A 259 40.33 8.08 58.89
N GLU A 260 39.48 7.69 59.86
CA GLU A 260 39.74 7.93 61.29
C GLU A 260 40.62 6.85 61.98
N HIS A 261 40.90 5.71 61.32
CA HIS A 261 41.69 4.61 61.91
C HIS A 261 42.80 4.06 60.98
N GLY A 262 43.75 4.90 60.58
CA GLY A 262 44.92 4.45 59.82
C GLY A 262 46.07 5.45 59.78
N SER A 263 46.70 5.72 60.93
CA SER A 263 47.89 6.57 61.06
C SER A 263 49.14 5.97 60.39
N LEU A 264 49.90 6.87 59.76
CA LEU A 264 51.30 6.75 59.32
C LEU A 264 52.20 5.86 60.21
N MET A 265 52.93 4.93 59.59
CA MET A 265 54.21 4.45 60.11
C MET A 265 55.26 4.44 59.00
N PHE A 266 56.25 5.32 59.14
CA PHE A 266 57.53 5.27 58.44
C PHE A 266 58.31 4.04 58.93
N ASN A 267 58.83 3.23 58.00
CA ASN A 267 59.89 2.28 58.33
C ASN A 267 61.07 2.52 57.40
N ASN A 268 62.08 3.20 57.94
CA ASN A 268 63.37 3.41 57.33
C ASN A 268 64.31 2.31 57.86
N LYS A 269 64.80 1.42 57.00
CA LYS A 269 65.99 0.62 57.28
C LYS A 269 66.93 0.66 56.08
N VAL A 270 67.82 1.63 56.15
CA VAL A 270 69.08 1.69 55.42
C VAL A 270 70.08 0.81 56.16
N TYR A 271 70.63 -0.21 55.49
CA TYR A 271 72.03 -0.65 55.56
C TYR A 271 72.22 -1.76 54.52
N GLU A 272 73.01 -1.49 53.48
CA GLU A 272 74.16 -2.33 53.10
C GLU A 272 75.04 -1.56 52.09
N ASN A 273 76.32 -1.90 52.12
CA ASN A 273 77.47 -1.06 51.83
C ASN A 273 78.32 -1.75 50.74
N PHE A 274 78.98 -0.95 49.88
CA PHE A 274 80.10 -1.28 48.95
C PHE A 274 79.80 -2.12 47.67
N SER A 275 79.84 -1.59 46.43
CA SER A 275 80.93 -1.05 45.55
C SER A 275 81.64 -2.15 44.70
N PHE A 276 81.94 -2.09 43.39
CA PHE A 276 82.36 -1.05 42.44
C PHE A 276 82.12 -1.51 40.97
N ALA A 277 81.95 -0.56 40.01
CA ALA A 277 82.78 -0.39 38.78
C ALA A 277 82.10 0.44 37.64
N MET A 278 82.48 1.73 37.59
CA MET A 278 82.81 2.66 36.48
C MET A 278 82.52 2.35 34.98
N PHE A 279 81.91 3.29 34.22
CA PHE A 279 82.46 4.13 33.09
C PHE A 279 81.30 4.75 32.24
N ARG A 280 81.07 6.08 32.18
CA ARG A 280 81.45 7.12 31.15
C ARG A 280 81.06 6.74 29.69
N GLN A 281 80.41 7.54 28.81
CA GLN A 281 80.43 8.97 28.41
C GLN A 281 79.12 9.26 27.61
N ASN A 282 78.42 10.39 27.73
CA ASN A 282 78.63 11.74 27.15
C ASN A 282 77.99 11.97 25.76
N SER A 283 77.39 13.16 25.61
CA SER A 283 76.99 13.89 24.38
C SER A 283 75.68 13.46 23.68
N GLN A 284 74.87 14.29 22.98
CA GLN A 284 74.54 15.72 22.85
C GLN A 284 73.78 15.84 21.50
N SER A 285 72.84 16.80 21.37
CA SER A 285 72.28 17.37 20.12
C SER A 285 71.17 16.57 19.39
N ASN A 286 69.92 17.05 19.36
CA ASN A 286 69.31 17.96 18.35
C ASN A 286 69.50 17.50 16.89
N ASP A 287 68.43 17.02 16.23
CA ASP A 287 67.58 17.80 15.30
C ASP A 287 66.54 16.90 14.58
N LYS A 288 65.37 17.47 14.28
CA LYS A 288 64.30 16.90 13.43
C LYS A 288 64.59 17.30 11.97
N PRO A 289 64.17 16.55 10.92
CA PRO A 289 62.82 16.75 10.36
C PRO A 289 62.17 15.49 9.71
N GLN A 290 60.87 15.61 9.43
CA GLN A 290 59.96 14.74 8.64
C GLN A 290 60.45 14.54 7.18
N PRO A 291 59.94 13.60 6.33
CA PRO A 291 58.54 13.58 5.86
C PRO A 291 57.91 12.23 5.40
N GLU A 292 56.65 12.32 4.98
CA GLU A 292 55.88 11.56 3.95
C GLU A 292 55.97 10.04 3.81
N GLU A 293 54.81 9.38 3.84
CA GLU A 293 54.23 8.79 2.62
C GLU A 293 52.76 8.37 2.82
N SER A 294 51.92 8.78 1.88
CA SER A 294 50.59 8.28 1.58
C SER A 294 50.70 7.11 0.59
N ILE A 295 49.68 6.23 0.52
CA ILE A 295 49.10 5.58 -0.70
C ILE A 295 48.31 4.29 -0.33
N TYR A 296 47.01 4.32 -0.66
CA TYR A 296 46.06 3.29 -1.18
C TYR A 296 46.07 1.87 -0.57
N GLU A 297 45.03 1.04 -0.57
CA GLU A 297 43.86 0.71 -1.41
C GLU A 297 43.03 -0.24 -0.47
N ASN A 298 41.72 -0.44 -0.50
CA ASN A 298 40.76 -0.64 -1.58
C ASN A 298 39.35 -0.61 -0.93
#